data_AF-A0A928VLD6-F1
#
_entry.id   AF-A0A928VLD6-F1
#
_cell.length_a   1.000
_cell.length_b   1.000
_cell.length_c   1.000
_cell.angle_alpha   90.00
_cell.angle_beta   90.00
_cell.angle_gamma   90.00
#
_symmetry.space_group_name_H-M   'P 1'
#
loop_
_entity.id
_entity.type
_entity.pdbx_description
1 polymer ?
#
loop_
_entity_poly.entity_id
_entity_poly.type
_entity_poly.pdbx_seq_one_letter_code
_entity_poly.pdbx_strand_id
1 'polypeptide(L)'
;MSDCASDPPQLPDRWQEITAEIVYCSSEPRPIAFSANQIQMGQLYDSVGKHLKAINKGIVPSTGNIGLVPSEIADYDLKSKILGKGGDRRFHGKIIETVLYFPGKMTTH
;
A
#
# COMPACT_ATOMS: atom_id res chain seq x y z
N MET A 1 -19.59 -25.55 5.67
CA MET A 1 -19.23 -25.87 4.27
C MET A 1 -20.22 -25.12 3.40
N SER A 2 -19.89 -24.32 2.40
CA SER A 2 -18.68 -23.64 1.95
C SER A 2 -19.21 -22.81 0.79
N ASP A 3 -19.14 -21.49 0.87
CA ASP A 3 -19.42 -20.60 -0.27
C ASP A 3 -18.59 -19.31 -0.09
N CYS A 4 -17.28 -19.44 -0.30
CA CYS A 4 -16.41 -18.33 -0.68
C CYS A 4 -15.41 -18.93 -1.66
N ALA A 5 -15.65 -18.76 -2.95
CA ALA A 5 -14.64 -19.07 -3.94
C ALA A 5 -13.45 -18.14 -3.69
N SER A 6 -12.39 -18.73 -3.12
CA SER A 6 -11.05 -18.20 -2.81
C SER A 6 -10.95 -17.09 -1.75
N ASP A 7 -10.32 -17.42 -0.62
CA ASP A 7 -9.71 -16.43 0.26
C ASP A 7 -8.79 -15.51 -0.57
N PRO A 8 -8.90 -14.17 -0.44
CA PRO A 8 -8.04 -13.25 -1.18
C PRO A 8 -6.56 -13.51 -0.88
N PRO A 9 -5.67 -13.43 -1.90
CA PRO A 9 -4.25 -13.73 -1.73
C PRO A 9 -3.60 -12.82 -0.69
N GLN A 10 -2.60 -13.34 0.01
CA GLN A 10 -1.76 -12.52 0.89
C GLN A 10 -0.95 -11.53 0.07
N LEU A 11 -0.76 -10.32 0.58
CA LEU A 11 0.05 -9.29 -0.04
C LEU A 11 1.51 -9.76 -0.11
N PRO A 12 2.10 -9.94 -1.32
CA PRO A 12 3.50 -10.32 -1.45
C PRO A 12 4.43 -9.18 -1.00
N ASP A 13 5.69 -9.50 -0.76
CA ASP A 13 6.71 -8.51 -0.33
C ASP A 13 7.48 -7.89 -1.51
N ARG A 14 7.12 -8.25 -2.76
CA ARG A 14 7.76 -7.82 -4.01
C ARG A 14 6.74 -7.34 -5.03
N TRP A 15 7.07 -6.24 -5.72
CA TRP A 15 6.20 -5.63 -6.73
C TRP A 15 6.02 -6.46 -8.01
N GLN A 16 6.91 -7.39 -8.32
CA GLN A 16 6.80 -8.27 -9.48
C GLN A 16 5.70 -9.32 -9.32
N GLU A 17 5.25 -9.55 -8.08
CA GLU A 17 4.23 -10.56 -7.73
C GLU A 17 2.85 -9.92 -7.56
N ILE A 18 2.76 -8.59 -7.65
CA ILE A 18 1.50 -7.85 -7.54
C ILE A 18 0.85 -7.74 -8.91
N THR A 19 -0.44 -8.07 -8.95
CA THR A 19 -1.31 -7.92 -10.11
C THR A 19 -2.28 -6.76 -9.87
N ALA A 20 -2.50 -5.96 -10.91
CA ALA A 20 -3.39 -4.80 -10.83
C ALA A 20 -4.83 -5.23 -10.53
N GLU A 21 -5.52 -4.41 -9.74
CA GLU A 21 -6.95 -4.57 -9.39
C GLU A 21 -7.30 -5.87 -8.64
N ILE A 22 -6.31 -6.67 -8.25
CA ILE A 22 -6.50 -7.78 -7.32
C ILE A 22 -6.52 -7.24 -5.89
N VAL A 23 -7.48 -7.72 -5.11
CA VAL A 23 -7.61 -7.43 -3.68
C VAL A 23 -6.77 -8.43 -2.90
N TYR A 24 -5.84 -7.91 -2.11
CA TYR A 24 -4.94 -8.65 -1.24
C TYR A 24 -5.35 -8.51 0.22
N CYS A 25 -5.19 -9.59 0.97
CA CYS A 25 -5.13 -9.54 2.43
C CYS A 25 -3.76 -9.02 2.88
N SER A 26 -3.76 -8.20 3.91
CA SER A 26 -2.55 -7.82 4.64
C SER A 26 -2.79 -8.00 6.13
N SER A 27 -1.79 -7.75 6.97
CA SER A 27 -1.97 -7.73 8.42
C SER A 27 -2.77 -6.51 8.92
N GLU A 28 -3.12 -5.56 8.05
CA GLU A 28 -4.15 -4.56 8.36
C GLU A 28 -5.56 -5.18 8.32
N PRO A 29 -6.50 -4.67 9.12
CA PRO A 29 -7.90 -5.09 9.04
C PRO A 29 -8.58 -4.77 7.70
N ARG A 30 -7.96 -3.95 6.84
CA ARG A 30 -8.49 -3.59 5.52
C ARG A 30 -7.77 -4.34 4.41
N PRO A 31 -8.51 -4.94 3.46
CA PRO A 31 -7.95 -5.42 2.20
C PRO A 31 -7.36 -4.27 1.38
N ILE A 32 -6.43 -4.61 0.50
CA ILE A 32 -5.66 -3.63 -0.29
C ILE A 32 -5.65 -3.99 -1.76
N ALA A 33 -5.71 -2.99 -2.62
CA ALA A 33 -5.59 -3.16 -4.06
C ALA A 33 -4.73 -2.04 -4.68
N PHE A 34 -4.16 -2.31 -5.85
CA PHE A 34 -3.26 -1.39 -6.54
C PHE A 34 -3.68 -1.22 -8.00
N SER A 35 -3.59 0.01 -8.49
CA SER A 35 -3.62 0.27 -9.92
C SER A 35 -2.38 -0.25 -10.64
N ALA A 36 -2.48 -0.48 -11.95
CA ALA A 36 -1.32 -0.77 -12.79
C ALA A 36 -0.24 0.33 -12.69
N ASN A 37 -0.64 1.60 -12.63
CA ASN A 37 0.28 2.74 -12.47
C ASN A 37 1.05 2.68 -11.13
N GLN A 38 0.36 2.33 -10.05
CA GLN A 38 1.00 2.16 -8.75
C GLN A 38 2.04 1.02 -8.77
N ILE A 39 1.71 -0.09 -9.41
CA ILE A 39 2.64 -1.23 -9.54
C ILE A 39 3.89 -0.81 -10.32
N GLN A 40 3.72 -0.12 -11.45
CA GLN A 40 4.84 0.38 -12.25
C GLN A 40 5.75 1.33 -11.44
N MET A 41 5.17 2.27 -10.70
CA MET A 41 5.95 3.16 -9.85
C MET A 41 6.64 2.42 -8.71
N GLY A 42 5.99 1.41 -8.13
CA GLY A 42 6.57 0.54 -7.10
C GLY A 42 7.81 -0.19 -7.61
N GLN A 43 7.72 -0.77 -8.81
CA GLN A 43 8.85 -1.42 -9.47
C GLN A 43 10.01 -0.45 -9.75
N LEU A 44 9.69 0.81 -10.12
CA LEU A 44 10.69 1.82 -10.46
C LEU A 44 11.37 2.47 -9.25
N TYR A 45 10.60 2.78 -8.20
CA TYR A 45 11.05 3.62 -7.09
C TYR A 45 11.13 2.92 -5.74
N ASP A 46 10.54 1.73 -5.60
CA ASP A 46 10.50 0.96 -4.36
C ASP A 46 11.01 -0.48 -4.58
N SER A 47 12.21 -0.59 -5.16
CA SER A 47 12.83 -1.87 -5.54
C SER A 47 13.00 -2.89 -4.40
N VAL A 48 12.95 -2.43 -3.15
CA VAL A 48 13.08 -3.26 -1.93
C VAL A 48 11.76 -3.47 -1.18
N GLY A 49 10.63 -3.04 -1.76
CA GLY A 49 9.28 -3.28 -1.24
C GLY A 49 9.01 -2.59 0.11
N LYS A 50 9.61 -1.42 0.38
CA LYS A 50 9.39 -0.70 1.64
C LYS A 50 7.95 -0.20 1.76
N HIS A 51 7.29 0.13 0.66
CA HIS A 51 5.86 0.48 0.66
C HIS A 51 5.01 -0.72 1.08
N LEU A 52 5.27 -1.90 0.50
CA LEU A 52 4.56 -3.14 0.82
C LEU A 52 4.77 -3.55 2.28
N LYS A 53 5.99 -3.38 2.80
CA LYS A 53 6.30 -3.58 4.22
C LYS A 53 5.56 -2.59 5.13
N ALA A 54 5.45 -1.32 4.72
CA ALA A 54 4.70 -0.31 5.47
C ALA A 54 3.20 -0.66 5.51
N ILE A 55 2.66 -1.15 4.40
CA ILE A 55 1.29 -1.67 4.35
C ILE A 55 1.10 -2.83 5.34
N ASN A 56 1.95 -3.86 5.27
CA ASN A 56 1.84 -5.00 6.19
C ASN A 56 2.03 -4.58 7.64
N LYS A 57 2.88 -3.59 7.93
CA LYS A 57 3.01 -3.07 9.30
C LYS A 57 1.74 -2.38 9.79
N GLY A 58 1.00 -1.78 8.86
CA GLY A 58 -0.28 -1.17 9.14
C GLY A 58 -0.22 0.25 9.68
N ILE A 59 -1.33 0.75 10.22
CA ILE A 59 -1.43 2.11 10.76
C ILE A 59 -0.51 2.25 11.97
N VAL A 60 0.33 3.28 11.93
CA VAL A 60 1.29 3.60 12.99
C VAL A 60 1.23 5.07 13.38
N PRO A 61 1.78 5.45 14.55
CA PRO A 61 1.99 6.86 14.88
C PRO A 61 2.84 7.57 13.82
N SER A 62 2.55 8.86 13.63
CA SER A 62 3.19 9.69 12.59
C SER A 62 4.70 9.86 12.76
N THR A 63 5.25 9.63 13.96
CA THR A 63 6.67 9.78 14.30
C THR A 63 7.35 8.43 14.56
N GLY A 64 8.63 8.32 14.20
CA GLY A 64 9.51 7.19 14.55
C GLY A 64 9.23 5.81 13.92
N ASN A 65 8.08 5.60 13.27
CA ASN A 65 7.66 4.28 12.78
C ASN A 65 7.54 4.20 11.24
N ILE A 66 7.81 2.99 10.70
CA ILE A 66 7.43 2.56 9.35
C ILE A 66 5.99 2.06 9.42
N GLY A 67 5.15 2.43 8.46
CA GLY A 67 3.75 1.99 8.41
C GLY A 67 2.89 2.92 7.58
N LEU A 68 1.58 2.82 7.72
CA LEU A 68 0.60 3.73 7.16
C LEU A 68 0.34 4.87 8.14
N VAL A 69 0.23 6.09 7.61
CA VAL A 69 -0.14 7.29 8.37
C VAL A 69 -1.19 8.08 7.57
N PRO A 70 -1.96 8.98 8.21
CA PRO A 70 -2.89 9.85 7.48
C PRO A 70 -2.21 10.61 6.35
N SER A 71 -2.89 10.68 5.21
CA SER A 71 -2.50 11.51 4.07
C SER A 71 -2.92 12.96 4.29
N GLU A 72 -2.08 13.88 3.84
CA GLU A 72 -2.29 15.33 3.78
C GLU A 72 -2.88 15.80 2.45
N ILE A 73 -2.92 14.91 1.44
CA ILE A 73 -3.48 15.20 0.13
C ILE A 73 -4.98 14.98 0.16
N ALA A 74 -5.76 15.96 -0.31
CA ALA A 74 -7.20 15.87 -0.44
C ALA A 74 -7.62 14.63 -1.25
N ASP A 75 -8.71 13.99 -0.82
CA ASP A 75 -9.26 12.75 -1.41
C ASP A 75 -8.41 11.48 -1.22
N TYR A 76 -7.41 11.54 -0.34
CA TYR A 76 -6.60 10.38 0.08
C TYR A 76 -6.63 10.25 1.60
N ASP A 77 -6.78 9.02 2.08
CA ASP A 77 -6.93 8.71 3.50
C ASP A 77 -5.58 8.41 4.15
N LEU A 78 -4.76 7.58 3.50
CA LEU A 78 -3.53 7.07 4.07
C LEU A 78 -2.36 7.23 3.10
N LYS A 79 -1.15 7.31 3.62
CA LYS A 79 0.09 7.22 2.86
C LYS A 79 1.09 6.30 3.54
N SER A 80 1.98 5.71 2.75
CA SER A 80 3.09 4.93 3.32
C SER A 80 4.18 5.82 3.86
N LYS A 81 4.51 5.64 5.14
CA LYS A 81 5.68 6.22 5.79
C LYS A 81 6.81 5.20 5.84
N ILE A 82 7.93 5.58 5.24
CA ILE A 82 9.11 4.73 5.07
C ILE A 82 10.32 5.44 5.73
N LEU A 83 11.13 4.71 6.50
CA LEU A 83 12.33 5.24 7.16
C LEU A 83 13.62 4.92 6.37
N GLY A 84 14.66 5.75 6.55
CA GLY A 84 16.01 5.56 5.99
C GLY A 84 16.21 6.11 4.57
N LYS A 85 17.42 5.92 3.99
CA LYS A 85 17.72 6.29 2.59
C LYS A 85 16.91 5.40 1.65
N GLY A 86 16.14 6.02 0.75
CA GLY A 86 15.15 5.32 -0.10
C GLY A 86 13.98 6.18 -0.56
N GLY A 87 13.91 7.46 -0.16
CA GLY A 87 13.22 8.47 -0.95
C GLY A 87 12.28 9.38 -0.16
N ASP A 88 12.33 10.64 -0.58
CA ASP A 88 11.26 11.64 -0.60
C ASP A 88 9.86 11.07 -0.84
N ARG A 89 9.74 9.90 -1.48
CA ARG A 89 8.50 9.46 -2.08
C ARG A 89 7.50 8.92 -1.05
N ARG A 90 6.25 9.35 -1.16
CA ARG A 90 5.11 8.83 -0.40
C ARG A 90 4.03 8.43 -1.38
N PHE A 91 3.57 7.17 -1.30
CA PHE A 91 2.43 6.69 -2.06
C PHE A 91 1.17 6.88 -1.23
N HIS A 92 0.16 7.47 -1.85
CA HIS A 92 -1.11 7.81 -1.20
C HIS A 92 -2.19 6.85 -1.67
N GLY A 93 -2.93 6.31 -0.72
CA GLY A 93 -4.07 5.44 -0.93
C GLY A 93 -5.36 6.09 -0.42
N LYS A 94 -6.46 5.69 -1.02
CA LYS A 94 -7.82 6.11 -0.67
C LYS A 94 -8.66 4.89 -0.33
N ILE A 95 -9.57 5.04 0.61
CA ILE A 95 -10.51 3.99 1.01
C ILE A 95 -11.71 4.10 0.08
N ILE A 96 -11.91 3.07 -0.75
CA ILE A 96 -13.10 2.92 -1.57
C ILE A 96 -13.91 1.78 -0.95
N GLU A 97 -15.08 2.11 -0.42
CA GLU A 97 -15.91 1.22 0.39
C GLU A 97 -15.13 0.71 1.61
N THR A 98 -14.47 -0.45 1.49
CA THR A 98 -13.68 -1.08 2.55
C THR A 98 -12.22 -1.35 2.15
N VAL A 99 -11.87 -1.12 0.88
CA VAL A 99 -10.55 -1.44 0.32
C VAL A 99 -9.66 -0.20 0.35
N LEU A 100 -8.46 -0.32 0.90
CA LEU A 100 -7.43 0.70 0.74
C LEU A 100 -6.80 0.55 -0.65
N TYR A 101 -7.20 1.42 -1.57
CA TYR A 101 -6.79 1.41 -2.95
C TYR A 101 -5.67 2.42 -3.21
N PHE A 102 -4.57 1.97 -3.82
CA PHE A 102 -3.47 2.84 -4.25
C PHE A 102 -3.52 3.10 -5.77
N PRO A 103 -3.99 4.29 -6.21
CA PRO A 103 -4.18 4.62 -7.63
C PRO A 103 -2.90 5.09 -8.34
N GLY A 104 -1.76 5.08 -7.64
CA GLY A 104 -0.52 5.60 -8.18
C GLY A 104 -0.34 7.11 -7.97
N LYS A 105 -0.91 7.65 -6.89
CA LYS A 105 -0.57 9.00 -6.44
C LYS A 105 0.69 8.95 -5.59
N MET A 106 1.68 9.74 -6.01
CA MET A 106 2.96 9.87 -5.31
C MET A 106 3.29 11.34 -5.08
N THR A 107 3.87 11.65 -3.92
CA THR A 107 4.48 12.94 -3.60
C THR A 107 5.93 12.75 -3.20
N THR A 108 6.71 13.84 -3.20
CA THR A 108 8.10 13.91 -2.74
C THR A 108 8.18 14.84 -1.52
N HIS A 109 8.83 14.41 -0.43
CA HIS A 109 9.09 15.10 0.84
C HIS A 109 10.57 15.23 1.23
#